data_AF-A0A9W9MHK5-F1
#
_entry.id   AF-A0A9W9MHK5-F1
#
_cell.length_a   1.000
_cell.length_b   1.000
_cell.length_c   1.000
_cell.angle_alpha   90.00
_cell.angle_beta   90.00
_cell.angle_gamma   90.00
#
_symmetry.space_group_name_H-M   'P 1'
#
loop_
_entity.id
_entity.type
_entity.pdbx_description
1 polymer ?
#
loop_
_entity_poly.entity_id
_entity_poly.type
_entity_poly.pdbx_seq_one_letter_code
_entity_poly.pdbx_strand_id
1 'polypeptide(L)' 'MVIYAGAPGHQFRYQFKGASPGWWDWGNSQDHENTVAWVVEDKLNDPKDNGGRPAIIVLGSNWIQFKLVT' A
#
# COMPACT_ATOMS: atom_id res chain seq x y z
N MET A 1 1.40 16.86 0.69
CA MET A 1 0.01 16.68 0.25
C MET A 1 -0.64 18.05 0.33
N VAL A 2 -1.04 18.64 -0.81
CA VAL A 2 -1.77 19.91 -0.84
C VAL A 2 -3.24 19.57 -0.89
N ILE A 3 -4.03 20.09 0.06
CA ILE A 3 -5.47 19.85 0.13
C ILE A 3 -6.16 21.11 -0.41
N TYR A 4 -6.82 20.99 -1.56
CA TYR A 4 -7.73 22.03 -2.05
C TYR A 4 -9.12 21.79 -1.48
N ALA A 5 -9.80 22.85 -1.02
CA ALA A 5 -11.20 22.75 -0.62
C ALA A 5 -12.04 22.36 -1.86
N GLY A 6 -12.79 21.25 -1.75
CA GLY A 6 -13.68 20.78 -2.81
C GLY A 6 -15.02 21.53 -2.78
N ALA A 7 -15.51 21.91 -3.96
CA ALA A 7 -16.84 22.48 -4.15
C ALA A 7 -17.68 21.57 -5.07
N PRO A 8 -19.03 21.61 -4.98
CA PRO A 8 -19.89 20.81 -5.85
C PRO A 8 -19.54 21.05 -7.31
N GLY A 9 -19.41 19.97 -8.09
CA GLY A 9 -19.00 20.05 -9.48
C GLY A 9 -17.51 19.85 -9.74
N HIS A 10 -16.64 19.98 -8.73
CA HIS A 10 -15.21 19.70 -8.90
C HIS A 10 -14.96 18.24 -9.29
N GLN A 11 -13.99 18.05 -10.19
CA GLN A 11 -13.48 16.75 -10.60
C GLN A 11 -12.10 16.52 -10.00
N PHE A 12 -11.91 15.35 -9.44
CA PHE A 12 -10.65 14.91 -8.86
C PHE A 12 -10.18 13.66 -9.58
N ARG A 13 -8.86 13.57 -9.78
CA ARG A 13 -8.19 12.37 -10.23
C ARG A 13 -7.21 11.94 -9.16
N TYR A 14 -7.24 10.65 -8.83
CA TYR A 14 -6.34 10.06 -7.88
C TYR A 14 -5.69 8.82 -8.49
N GLN A 15 -4.39 8.70 -8.24
CA GLN A 15 -3.62 7.49 -8.53
C GLN A 15 -2.76 7.19 -7.31
N PHE A 16 -2.94 5.99 -6.76
CA PHE A 16 -1.97 5.46 -5.84
C PHE A 16 -0.70 5.10 -6.64
N LYS A 17 0.45 5.66 -6.26
CA LYS A 17 1.71 5.48 -7.02
C LYS A 17 2.39 4.12 -6.77
N GLY A 18 1.80 3.29 -5.92
CA GLY A 18 2.45 2.10 -5.40
C GLY A 18 3.21 2.39 -4.11
N ALA A 19 3.58 1.34 -3.41
CA ALA A 19 4.40 1.41 -2.20
C ALA A 19 5.19 0.13 -2.00
N SER A 20 6.27 0.23 -1.23
CA SER A 20 7.01 -0.91 -0.71
C SER A 20 7.00 -0.81 0.81
N PRO A 21 5.89 -1.15 1.50
CA PRO A 21 5.85 -1.10 2.94
C PRO A 21 6.89 -2.04 3.55
N GLY A 22 7.57 -1.59 4.61
CA GLY A 22 8.39 -2.46 5.43
C GLY A 22 7.51 -3.41 6.24
N TRP A 23 8.09 -4.52 6.70
CA TRP A 23 7.43 -5.35 7.69
C TRP A 23 7.41 -4.62 9.02
N TRP A 24 6.29 -4.70 9.71
CA TRP A 24 6.18 -4.22 11.06
C TRP A 24 5.75 -5.39 11.95
N ASP A 25 6.59 -5.74 12.91
CA ASP A 25 6.31 -6.76 13.93
C ASP A 25 5.56 -6.09 15.10
N TRP A 26 4.24 -5.91 14.98
CA TRP A 26 3.41 -5.33 16.06
C TRP A 26 3.01 -6.44 17.05
N GLY A 27 3.74 -6.61 18.15
CA GLY A 27 3.47 -7.63 19.17
C GLY A 27 4.75 -8.35 19.62
N ASN A 28 4.62 -9.36 20.48
CA ASN A 28 5.73 -10.25 20.79
C ASN A 28 5.82 -11.37 19.76
N SER A 29 6.98 -12.02 19.62
CA SER A 29 7.17 -13.13 18.68
C SER A 29 6.15 -14.27 18.87
N GLN A 30 5.72 -14.55 20.11
CA GLN A 30 4.66 -15.53 20.40
C GLN A 30 3.32 -15.19 19.76
N ASP A 31 2.98 -13.90 19.63
CA ASP A 31 1.69 -13.44 19.09
C ASP A 31 1.57 -13.72 17.57
N HIS A 32 2.69 -14.07 16.93
CA HIS A 32 2.80 -14.22 15.49
C HIS A 32 3.28 -15.59 15.02
N GLU A 33 3.48 -16.56 15.92
CA GLU A 33 4.01 -17.90 15.58
C GLU A 33 3.24 -18.62 14.47
N ASN A 34 1.95 -18.31 14.29
CA ASN A 34 1.07 -18.93 13.29
C ASN A 34 0.56 -17.96 12.22
N THR A 35 1.10 -16.74 12.16
CA THR A 35 0.63 -15.75 11.18
C THR A 35 1.22 -16.06 9.80
N VAL A 36 0.37 -16.43 8.86
CA VAL A 36 0.74 -16.61 7.44
C VAL A 36 0.33 -15.37 6.66
N ALA A 37 1.31 -14.59 6.21
CA ALA A 37 1.09 -13.48 5.30
C ALA A 37 1.21 -13.95 3.85
N TRP A 38 0.15 -13.79 3.07
CA TRP A 38 0.15 -14.11 1.64
C TRP A 38 0.49 -12.83 0.85
N VAL A 39 1.60 -12.87 0.12
CA VAL A 39 1.92 -11.83 -0.87
C VAL A 39 1.33 -12.26 -2.20
N VAL A 40 0.42 -11.45 -2.74
CA VAL A 40 -0.23 -11.70 -4.03
C VAL A 40 0.61 -11.03 -5.13
N GLU A 41 1.50 -11.83 -5.76
CA GLU A 41 2.23 -11.66 -7.06
C GLU A 41 3.03 -10.33 -7.30
N ASP A 42 4.17 -10.25 -8.01
CA ASP A 42 4.82 -11.15 -8.99
C ASP A 42 6.36 -10.96 -9.05
N LYS A 43 7.00 -10.30 -8.08
CA LYS A 43 8.48 -10.24 -7.99
C LYS A 43 8.93 -10.23 -6.55
N LEU A 44 9.17 -11.42 -6.01
CA LEU A 44 10.05 -11.60 -4.87
C LEU A 44 11.47 -11.20 -5.28
N ASN A 45 11.83 -9.93 -5.10
CA ASN A 45 13.24 -9.63 -4.91
C ASN A 45 13.60 -10.05 -3.48
N ASP A 46 14.78 -10.63 -3.31
CA ASP A 46 15.34 -10.98 -2.01
C ASP A 46 16.22 -9.81 -1.53
N PRO A 47 15.65 -8.78 -0.86
CA PRO A 47 16.45 -7.69 -0.33
C PRO A 47 17.24 -8.18 0.88
N LYS A 48 18.54 -7.90 0.87
CA LYS A 48 19.52 -8.28 1.91
C LYS A 48 19.20 -7.82 3.35
N ASP A 49 18.12 -7.07 3.59
CA ASP A 49 17.97 -6.21 4.77
C ASP A 49 16.60 -6.28 5.47
N ASN A 50 15.87 -7.40 5.31
CA ASN A 50 14.54 -7.59 5.90
C ASN A 50 14.39 -8.93 6.64
N GLY A 51 15.45 -9.38 7.31
CA GLY A 51 15.45 -10.65 8.07
C GLY A 51 15.14 -11.89 7.21
N GLY A 52 15.41 -11.84 5.90
CA GLY A 52 15.09 -12.89 4.93
C GLY A 52 13.63 -12.94 4.47
N ARG A 53 12.78 -12.01 4.91
CA ARG A 53 11.38 -11.94 4.47
C ARG A 53 11.28 -11.22 3.12
N PRO A 54 10.39 -11.66 2.23
CA PRO A 54 10.22 -11.03 0.92
C PRO A 54 9.73 -9.59 1.04
N ALA A 55 10.15 -8.74 0.09
CA ALA A 55 9.59 -7.39 -0.02
C ALA A 55 8.12 -7.46 -0.42
N ILE A 56 7.26 -6.70 0.26
CA ILE A 56 5.89 -6.47 -0.18
C ILE A 56 5.93 -5.31 -1.17
N ILE A 57 5.55 -5.57 -2.42
CA ILE A 57 5.43 -4.54 -3.45
C ILE A 57 3.95 -4.37 -3.76
N VAL A 58 3.41 -3.19 -3.48
CA VAL A 58 2.07 -2.80 -3.90
C VAL A 58 2.21 -1.95 -5.15
N LEU A 59 1.71 -2.45 -6.28
CA LEU A 59 1.75 -1.74 -7.55
C LEU A 59 0.87 -0.48 -7.50
N GLY A 60 1.20 0.48 -8.37
CA GLY A 60 0.38 1.65 -8.56
C GLY A 60 -1.01 1.28 -9.08
N SER A 61 -2.04 2.01 -8.63
CA SER A 61 -3.38 1.81 -9.14
C SER A 61 -3.55 2.41 -10.53
N ASN A 62 -4.62 2.01 -11.21
CA ASN A 62 -5.17 2.83 -12.30
C ASN A 62 -5.64 4.18 -11.76
N TRP A 63 -5.82 5.15 -12.67
CA TRP A 63 -6.44 6.42 -12.34
C TRP A 63 -7.91 6.23 -12.05
N ILE A 64 -8.36 6.74 -10.91
CA ILE A 64 -9.79 6.92 -10.64
C ILE A 64 -10.14 8.39 -10.78
N GLN A 65 -11.31 8.65 -11.37
CA GLN A 65 -11.87 9.99 -11.50
C GLN A 65 -13.22 10.02 -10.80
N PHE A 66 -13.41 11.01 -9.94
CA PHE A 66 -14.67 11.22 -9.24
C PHE A 66 -15.05 12.70 -9.26
N LYS A 67 -16.36 12.94 -9.23
CA LYS A 67 -16.96 14.26 -9.19
C LYS A 67 -17.65 14.44 -7.85
N LEU A 68 -17.42 15.56 -7.18
CA LEU A 68 -18.19 15.89 -5.98
C LEU A 68 -19.61 16.27 -6.38
N VAL A 69 -20.58 15.49 -5.90
CA VAL A 69 -22.02 15.73 -6.05
C VAL A 69 -22.61 16.08 -4.68
N THR A 70 -23.62 16.93 -4.68
CA THR A 70 -24.43 17.34 -3.51
C THR A 70 -25.82 16.75 -3.61
#